data_AF-A0A2V9A853-F1
#
_entry.id   AF-A0A2V9A853-F1
#
_cell.length_a   1.000
_cell.length_b   1.000
_cell.length_c   1.000
_cell.angle_alpha   90.00
_cell.angle_beta   90.00
_cell.angle_gamma   90.00
#
_symmetry.space_group_name_H-M   'P 1'
#
loop_
_entity.id
_entity.type
_entity.pdbx_description
1 polymer ?
#
loop_
_entity_poly.entity_id
_entity_poly.type
_entity_poly.pdbx_seq_one_letter_code
_entity_poly.pdbx_strand_id
1 'polypeptide(L)' 'HRKNALFYKTQNGARVGDLFMSLIYTCQLCRANAFDYLTELQKHRRELFRSPAEWMPWNYRNTLERGVASREAPS' A
#
# COMPACT_ATOMS: atom_id res chain seq x y z
N HIS A 1 31.99 9.74 10.95
CA HIS A 1 31.08 8.71 11.47
C HIS A 1 29.62 9.14 11.27
N ARG A 2 28.93 8.58 10.26
CA ARG A 2 27.52 8.87 9.90
C ARG A 2 26.57 8.23 10.93
N LYS A 3 25.81 9.07 11.65
CA LYS A 3 24.78 8.66 12.61
C LYS A 3 23.52 8.20 11.86
N ASN A 4 23.42 6.91 11.53
CA ASN A 4 22.22 6.29 10.91
C ASN A 4 21.77 5.01 11.63
N ALA A 5 22.04 4.88 12.94
CA ALA A 5 21.83 3.61 13.64
C ALA A 5 20.86 3.66 14.85
N LEU A 6 20.23 4.80 15.14
CA LEU A 6 19.51 4.96 16.43
C LEU A 6 17.98 5.14 16.32
N PHE A 7 17.37 4.89 15.17
CA PHE A 7 15.90 4.97 15.03
C PHE A 7 15.18 3.62 14.89
N TYR A 8 15.88 2.48 14.98
CA TYR A 8 15.26 1.16 15.19
C TYR A 8 14.98 0.88 16.67
N LYS A 9 14.54 1.89 17.44
CA LYS A 9 14.55 1.82 18.92
C LYS A 9 13.45 0.93 19.52
N THR A 10 12.70 0.17 18.72
CA THR A 10 11.84 -0.92 19.22
C THR A 10 11.83 -2.07 18.20
N GLN A 11 11.70 -3.31 18.68
CA GLN A 11 11.46 -4.50 17.83
C GLN A 11 10.24 -4.31 16.92
N ASN A 12 9.28 -3.47 17.34
CA ASN A 12 8.15 -3.04 16.54
C ASN A 12 8.58 -2.16 15.36
N GLY A 13 9.51 -1.22 15.55
CA GLY A 13 10.05 -0.37 14.48
C GLY A 13 10.81 -1.16 13.41
N ALA A 14 11.60 -2.17 13.81
CA ALA A 14 12.27 -3.07 12.87
C ALA A 14 11.24 -3.88 12.05
N ARG A 15 10.25 -4.49 12.71
CA ARG A 15 9.19 -5.26 12.04
C ARG A 15 8.37 -4.43 11.05
N VAL A 16 8.00 -3.21 11.45
CA VAL A 16 7.27 -2.28 10.59
C VAL A 16 8.15 -1.83 9.41
N GLY A 17 9.44 -1.57 9.66
CA GLY A 17 10.42 -1.28 8.62
C GLY A 17 10.57 -2.40 7.61
N ASP A 18 10.72 -3.65 8.05
CA ASP A 18 10.85 -4.83 7.17
C ASP A 18 9.59 -5.07 6.33
N LEU A 19 8.41 -4.82 6.92
CA LEU A 19 7.14 -4.89 6.20
C LEU A 19 7.07 -3.83 5.10
N PHE A 20 7.41 -2.58 5.41
CA PHE A 20 7.45 -1.51 4.41
C PHE A 20 8.52 -1.77 3.35
N MET A 21 9.70 -2.26 3.72
CA MET A 21 10.76 -2.60 2.76
C MET A 21 10.32 -3.71 1.81
N SER A 22 9.72 -4.79 2.33
CA SER A 22 9.18 -5.88 1.51
C SER A 22 8.07 -5.40 0.57
N LEU A 23 7.20 -4.50 1.06
CA LEU A 23 6.11 -3.95 0.28
C LEU A 23 6.60 -2.98 -0.81
N ILE A 24 7.52 -2.08 -0.48
CA ILE A 24 8.13 -1.15 -1.44
C ILE A 24 8.85 -1.94 -2.54
N TYR A 25 9.59 -2.99 -2.17
CA TYR A 25 10.25 -3.87 -3.14
C TYR A 25 9.24 -4.59 -4.05
N THR A 26 8.14 -5.08 -3.50
CA THR A 26 7.05 -5.69 -4.29
C THR A 26 6.41 -4.68 -5.25
N CYS A 27 6.17 -3.45 -4.80
CA CYS A 27 5.67 -2.37 -5.65
C CYS A 27 6.65 -2.06 -6.80
N GLN A 28 7.96 -2.04 -6.54
CA GLN A 28 8.98 -1.86 -7.58
C GLN A 28 8.94 -2.99 -8.62
N LEU A 29 8.83 -4.25 -8.18
CA LEU A 29 8.68 -5.41 -9.07
C LEU A 29 7.44 -5.30 -9.95
N CYS A 30 6.32 -4.86 -9.38
CA CYS A 30 5.06 -4.66 -10.09
C CYS A 30 4.99 -3.36 -10.90
N ARG A 31 6.07 -2.54 -10.92
CA ARG A 31 6.08 -1.18 -11.49
C ARG A 31 4.96 -0.29 -10.97
N ALA A 32 4.49 -0.56 -9.76
CA ALA A 32 3.51 0.24 -9.05
C ALA A 32 4.20 1.32 -8.22
N ASN A 33 3.59 2.50 -8.13
CA ASN A 33 4.11 3.56 -7.26
C ASN A 33 3.78 3.21 -5.80
N ALA A 34 4.81 2.95 -4.99
CA ALA A 34 4.64 2.50 -3.61
C ALA A 34 3.94 3.54 -2.71
N PHE A 35 4.17 4.83 -2.95
CA PHE A 35 3.55 5.92 -2.19
C PHE A 35 2.06 6.03 -2.51
N ASP A 36 1.72 6.01 -3.80
CA ASP A 36 0.35 5.98 -4.30
C ASP A 36 -0.41 4.78 -3.74
N TYR A 37 0.16 3.58 -3.90
CA TYR A 37 -0.41 2.33 -3.38
C TYR A 37 -0.69 2.38 -1.87
N LEU A 38 0.28 2.79 -1.05
CA LEU A 38 0.10 2.92 0.40
C LEU A 38 -0.94 3.98 0.79
N THR A 39 -1.03 5.05 0.02
CA THR A 39 -2.05 6.09 0.22
C THR A 39 -3.44 5.54 -0.04
N GLU A 40 -3.61 4.78 -1.11
CA GLU A 40 -4.90 4.20 -1.48
C GLU A 40 -5.34 3.08 -0.55
N LEU A 41 -4.41 2.25 -0.04
CA LEU A 41 -4.71 1.28 1.01
C LEU A 41 -5.22 1.93 2.30
N GLN A 42 -4.65 3.09 2.69
CA GLN A 42 -5.10 3.82 3.88
C GLN A 42 -6.49 4.43 3.70
N LYS A 43 -6.77 5.01 2.53
CA LYS A 43 -8.09 5.59 2.19
C LYS A 43 -9.18 4.53 2.17
N HIS A 44 -8.87 3.33 1.66
CA HIS A 44 -9.84 2.25 1.45
C HIS A 44 -9.65 1.10 2.44
N ARG A 45 -9.26 1.41 3.69
CA ARG A 45 -8.96 0.40 4.70
C ARG A 45 -10.12 -0.59 4.91
N ARG A 46 -11.37 -0.11 4.82
CA ARG A 46 -12.56 -0.93 5.07
C ARG A 46 -12.77 -1.96 3.96
N GLU A 47 -12.58 -1.53 2.72
CA GLU A 47 -12.66 -2.33 1.51
C GLU A 47 -11.49 -3.32 1.44
N LEU A 48 -10.29 -2.89 1.83
CA LEU A 48 -9.11 -3.74 1.99
C LEU A 48 -9.36 -4.90 2.95
N PHE A 49 -9.95 -4.64 4.12
CA PHE A 49 -10.27 -5.71 5.08
C PHE A 49 -11.35 -6.67 4.58
N ARG A 50 -12.23 -6.24 3.67
CA ARG A 50 -13.28 -7.08 3.08
C ARG A 50 -12.75 -7.94 1.94
N SER A 51 -11.87 -7.40 1.09
CA SER A 51 -11.41 -8.06 -0.14
C SER A 51 -9.91 -7.86 -0.40
N PRO A 52 -9.01 -8.39 0.44
CA PRO A 52 -7.57 -8.10 0.35
C PRO A 52 -6.92 -8.48 -1.00
N ALA A 53 -7.44 -9.50 -1.69
CA ALA A 53 -6.94 -9.92 -3.00
C ALA A 53 -7.12 -8.85 -4.10
N GLU A 54 -8.16 -8.01 -3.99
CA GLU A 54 -8.45 -6.94 -4.95
C GLU A 54 -7.56 -5.71 -4.74
N TRP A 55 -6.93 -5.61 -3.58
CA TRP A 55 -6.09 -4.48 -3.17
C TRP A 55 -4.61 -4.80 -3.26
N MET A 56 -4.21 -5.91 -3.87
CA MET A 56 -2.81 -6.22 -4.12
C MET A 56 -2.16 -5.17 -5.05
N PRO A 57 -0.82 -5.00 -5.03
CA PRO A 57 -0.13 -3.97 -5.83
C PRO A 57 -0.37 -4.05 -7.34
N TRP A 58 -0.77 -5.22 -7.84
CA TRP A 58 -1.11 -5.46 -9.25
C TRP A 58 -2.60 -5.32 -9.58
N ASN A 59 -3.49 -5.26 -8.58
CA ASN A 59 -4.95 -5.22 -8.77
C ASN A 59 -5.59 -3.89 -8.33
N TYR A 60 -4.95 -3.14 -7.43
CA TYR A 60 -5.57 -1.99 -6.77
C TYR A 60 -6.06 -0.91 -7.75
N ARG A 61 -5.36 -0.67 -8.86
CA ARG A 61 -5.78 0.31 -9.88
C ARG A 61 -7.11 -0.05 -10.53
N ASN A 62 -7.30 -1.31 -10.90
CA ASN A 62 -8.58 -1.79 -11.43
C ASN A 62 -9.71 -1.64 -10.40
N THR A 63 -9.38 -1.83 -9.11
CA THR A 63 -10.34 -1.61 -8.00
C THR A 63 -10.72 -0.14 -7.86
N LEU A 64 -9.76 0.78 -8.01
CA LEU A 64 -10.02 2.22 -8.02
C LEU A 64 -10.86 2.62 -9.24
N GLU A 65 -10.52 2.12 -10.43
CA GLU A 65 -11.28 2.38 -11.67
C GLU A 65 -12.73 1.90 -11.56
N ARG A 66 -12.96 0.70 -11.01
CA ARG A 66 -14.32 0.20 -10.72
C ARG A 66 -15.04 1.08 -9.70
N GLY A 67 -14.35 1.55 -8.67
CA GLY A 67 -14.91 2.45 -7.65
C GLY A 67 -15.27 3.82 -8.20
N VAL A 68 -14.45 4.38 -9.11
CA VAL A 68 -14.72 5.64 -9.82
C VAL A 68 -15.90 5.47 -10.79
N ALA A 69 -15.91 4.40 -11.59
CA ALA A 69 -17.02 4.11 -12.50
C ALA A 69 -18.36 3.91 -11.75
N SER A 70 -18.32 3.31 -10.56
CA SER A 70 -19.52 3.15 -9.71
C SER A 70 -20.03 4.48 -9.13
N ARG A 71 -19.17 5.51 -9.05
CA ARG A 71 -19.53 6.86 -8.57
C ARG A 71 -20.03 7.78 -9.68
N GLU A 72 -19.63 7.53 -10.93
CA GLU A 72 -19.99 8.35 -12.10
C GLU A 72 -21.18 7.80 -12.90
N ALA A 73 -21.72 6.63 -12.55
CA ALA A 73 -22.92 6.09 -13.19
C ALA A 73 -24.12 7.05 -12.99
N PRO A 74 -24.70 7.61 -14.07
CA PRO A 74 -25.85 8.50 -13.97
C PRO A 74 -27.10 7.69 -13.62
N SER A 75 -27.89 8.23 -12.69
CA SER A 75 -29.23 7.76 -12.30
C SER A 75 -30.24 7.76 -13.44
#